data_AF-A0A3D4AXD0-F1
#
_entry.id   AF-A0A3D4AXD0-F1
#
_cell.length_a   1.000
_cell.length_b   1.000
_cell.length_c   1.000
_cell.angle_alpha   90.00
_cell.angle_beta   90.00
_cell.angle_gamma   90.00
#
_symmetry.space_group_name_H-M   'P 1'
#
loop_
_entity.id
_entity.type
_entity.pdbx_description
1 polymer ?
#
loop_
_entity_poly.entity_id
_entity_poly.type
_entity_poly.pdbx_seq_one_letter_code
_entity_poly.pdbx_strand_id
1 'polypeptide(L)'
;EHISSRVMWKGLAQRYGMTVTVVPTGETDETFLDALKKQMTARTRLISISHVSTLDGRRLPVTAVSALAREQGIPTLIDGAQAIGQFPVDLREIGCDFYTASG
;
A
#
# COMPACT_ATOMS: atom_id res chain seq x y z
N GLU A 1 0.10 7.24 1.59
CA GLU A 1 1.55 7.29 1.29
C GLU A 1 2.23 8.53 1.82
N HIS A 2 3.26 8.30 2.63
CA HIS A 2 4.21 9.32 3.05
C HIS A 2 4.85 10.03 1.84
N ILE A 3 5.27 11.28 2.02
CA ILE A 3 5.80 12.12 0.94
C ILE A 3 7.04 11.48 0.31
N SER A 4 7.91 10.85 1.10
CA SER A 4 9.11 10.15 0.60
C SER A 4 8.75 9.06 -0.41
N SER A 5 7.77 8.21 -0.08
CA SER A 5 7.28 7.13 -0.94
C SER A 5 6.70 7.69 -2.24
N ARG A 6 5.91 8.78 -2.18
CA ARG A 6 5.35 9.44 -3.37
C ARG A 6 6.42 10.00 -4.30
N VAL A 7 7.44 10.67 -3.75
CA VAL A 7 8.54 11.24 -4.54
C VAL A 7 9.37 10.14 -5.17
N MET A 8 9.66 9.06 -4.43
CA MET A 8 10.38 7.89 -4.94
C MET A 8 9.64 7.25 -6.12
N TRP A 9 8.34 6.97 -6.00
CA TRP A 9 7.54 6.42 -7.09
C TRP A 9 7.51 7.34 -8.32
N LYS A 10 7.41 8.66 -8.12
CA LYS A 10 7.47 9.63 -9.23
C LYS A 10 8.83 9.62 -9.94
N GLY A 11 9.94 9.53 -9.19
CA GLY A 11 11.29 9.42 -9.76
C GLY A 11 11.48 8.12 -10.55
N LEU A 12 11.00 6.99 -10.02
CA LEU A 12 11.01 5.70 -10.72
C LEU A 12 10.14 5.73 -11.98
N ALA A 13 8.97 6.37 -11.92
CA ALA A 13 8.10 6.63 -13.08
C ALA A 13 8.82 7.35 -14.20
N GLN A 14 9.54 8.43 -13.88
CA GLN A 14 10.30 9.20 -14.86
C GLN A 14 11.48 8.41 -15.41
N ARG A 15 12.20 7.67 -14.56
CA ARG A 15 13.40 6.93 -14.95
C ARG A 15 13.10 5.70 -15.80
N TYR A 16 12.03 4.98 -15.50
CA TYR A 16 11.72 3.68 -16.09
C TYR A 16 10.45 3.68 -16.96
N GLY A 17 9.81 4.84 -17.16
CA GLY A 17 8.60 4.96 -17.98
C GLY A 17 7.37 4.24 -17.40
N MET A 18 7.34 4.00 -16.08
CA MET A 18 6.20 3.36 -15.42
C MET A 18 5.09 4.37 -15.12
N THR A 19 3.84 3.90 -15.10
CA THR A 19 2.68 4.69 -14.68
C THR A 19 2.42 4.48 -13.19
N VAL A 20 2.30 5.56 -12.42
CA VAL A 20 1.93 5.51 -10.99
C VAL A 20 0.50 6.02 -10.84
N THR A 21 -0.40 5.14 -10.43
CA THR A 21 -1.79 5.48 -10.13
C THR A 21 -1.94 5.72 -8.63
N VAL A 22 -2.48 6.87 -8.25
CA VAL A 22 -2.76 7.20 -6.85
C VAL A 22 -4.21 6.84 -6.54
N VAL A 23 -4.42 5.99 -5.52
CA VAL A 23 -5.75 5.59 -5.07
C VAL A 23 -6.13 6.43 -3.84
N PRO A 24 -7.30 7.08 -3.81
CA PRO A 24 -7.77 7.78 -2.63
C PRO A 24 -8.11 6.80 -1.52
N THR A 25 -7.73 7.10 -0.28
CA THR A 25 -7.98 6.25 0.90
C THR A 25 -9.45 6.22 1.35
N GLY A 26 -10.33 7.01 0.73
CA GLY A 26 -11.74 7.07 1.08
C GLY A 26 -11.99 7.48 2.54
N GLU A 27 -13.22 7.28 2.99
CA GLU A 27 -13.65 7.51 4.38
C GLU A 27 -13.65 6.20 5.19
N THR A 28 -13.98 5.08 4.54
CA THR A 28 -14.02 3.74 5.13
C THR A 28 -13.14 2.75 4.37
N ASP A 29 -12.79 1.65 5.00
CA ASP A 29 -12.01 0.56 4.42
C ASP A 29 -12.70 -0.02 3.17
N GLU A 30 -14.03 -0.13 3.16
CA GLU A 30 -14.79 -0.62 2.02
C GLU A 30 -14.67 0.33 0.83
N THR A 31 -14.85 1.63 1.06
CA THR A 31 -14.73 2.64 -0.02
C THR A 31 -13.32 2.67 -0.60
N PHE A 32 -12.31 2.45 0.24
CA PHE A 32 -10.93 2.34 -0.19
C PHE A 32 -10.68 1.09 -1.02
N LEU A 33 -11.10 -0.08 -0.53
CA LEU A 33 -10.90 -1.35 -1.22
C LEU A 33 -11.60 -1.37 -2.58
N ASP A 34 -12.80 -0.79 -2.68
CA ASP A 34 -13.51 -0.64 -3.95
C ASP A 34 -12.78 0.30 -4.92
N ALA A 35 -12.25 1.43 -4.43
CA ALA A 35 -11.44 2.33 -5.23
C ALA A 35 -10.15 1.64 -5.72
N LEU A 36 -9.48 0.88 -4.86
CA LEU A 36 -8.29 0.09 -5.21
C LEU A 36 -8.61 -0.93 -6.30
N LYS A 37 -9.65 -1.75 -6.11
CA LYS A 37 -10.10 -2.75 -7.10
C LYS A 37 -10.34 -2.15 -8.48
N LYS A 38 -10.98 -0.98 -8.55
CA LYS A 38 -11.25 -0.28 -9.82
C LYS A 38 -9.99 0.19 -10.55
N GLN A 39 -8.89 0.42 -9.82
CA GLN A 39 -7.62 0.87 -10.40
C GLN A 39 -6.66 -0.29 -10.70
N MET A 40 -6.95 -1.50 -10.21
CA MET A 40 -6.18 -2.70 -10.54
C MET A 40 -6.48 -3.13 -11.99
N THR A 41 -5.43 -3.34 -12.78
CA THR A 41 -5.52 -3.76 -14.17
C THR A 41 -4.51 -4.87 -14.44
N ALA A 42 -4.59 -5.53 -15.61
CA ALA A 42 -3.60 -6.51 -16.05
C ALA A 42 -2.16 -5.94 -16.18
N ARG A 43 -2.01 -4.59 -16.19
CA ARG A 43 -0.72 -3.89 -16.20
C ARG A 43 -0.20 -3.55 -14.81
N THR A 44 -0.99 -3.72 -13.76
CA THR A 44 -0.55 -3.47 -12.39
C THR A 44 0.54 -4.48 -12.02
N ARG A 45 1.67 -4.00 -11.49
CA ARG A 45 2.84 -4.83 -11.16
C ARG A 45 3.25 -4.77 -9.69
N LEU A 46 2.70 -3.83 -8.92
CA LEU A 46 2.99 -3.66 -7.50
C LEU A 46 1.89 -2.79 -6.87
N ILE A 47 1.52 -3.09 -5.64
CA ILE A 47 0.70 -2.22 -4.79
C ILE A 47 1.55 -1.76 -3.61
N SER A 48 1.76 -0.45 -3.51
CA SER A 48 2.47 0.17 -2.37
C SER A 48 1.45 0.90 -1.50
N ILE A 49 1.43 0.60 -0.21
CA ILE A 49 0.47 1.17 0.75
C ILE A 49 1.10 1.34 2.14
N SER A 50 0.79 2.45 2.83
CA SER A 50 1.14 2.64 4.24
C SER A 50 0.26 1.78 5.16
N HIS A 51 0.81 1.18 6.21
CA HIS A 51 0.01 0.49 7.22
C HIS A 51 -0.74 1.49 8.10
N VAL A 52 -0.10 2.61 8.42
CA VAL A 52 -0.72 3.76 9.09
C VAL A 52 -0.52 4.98 8.22
N SER A 53 -1.62 5.65 7.87
CA SER A 53 -1.61 6.85 7.04
C SER A 53 -0.92 7.99 7.78
N THR A 54 0.10 8.57 7.15
CA THR A 54 0.81 9.73 7.69
C THR A 54 0.03 11.03 7.57
N LEU A 55 -1.12 11.03 6.89
CA LEU A 55 -1.95 12.23 6.71
C LEU A 55 -2.94 12.41 7.85
N ASP A 56 -3.56 11.32 8.31
CA ASP A 56 -4.69 11.34 9.23
C ASP A 56 -4.61 10.26 10.33
N GLY A 57 -3.51 9.49 10.38
CA GLY A 57 -3.27 8.48 11.42
C GLY A 57 -4.12 7.21 11.31
N ARG A 58 -4.95 7.07 10.26
CA ARG A 58 -5.79 5.88 10.09
C ARG A 58 -4.97 4.63 9.83
N ARG A 59 -5.36 3.52 10.45
CA ARG A 59 -4.85 2.18 10.13
C ARG A 59 -5.56 1.69 8.87
N LEU A 60 -4.79 1.45 7.81
CA LEU A 60 -5.34 0.99 6.53
C LEU A 60 -5.49 -0.55 6.54
N PRO A 61 -6.44 -1.11 5.77
CA PRO A 61 -6.78 -2.54 5.82
C PRO A 61 -5.76 -3.39 5.03
N VAL A 62 -4.49 -3.39 5.47
CA VAL A 62 -3.36 -4.01 4.75
C VAL A 62 -3.51 -5.51 4.55
N THR A 63 -4.20 -6.21 5.45
CA THR A 63 -4.51 -7.64 5.31
C THR A 63 -5.48 -7.87 4.15
N ALA A 64 -6.55 -7.07 4.06
CA ALA A 64 -7.52 -7.16 2.97
C ALA A 64 -6.91 -6.75 1.62
N VAL A 65 -6.05 -5.72 1.62
CA VAL A 65 -5.29 -5.30 0.43
C VAL A 65 -4.37 -6.42 -0.04
N SER A 66 -3.63 -7.06 0.86
CA SER A 66 -2.71 -8.15 0.52
C SER A 66 -3.45 -9.39 0.03
N ALA A 67 -4.62 -9.70 0.60
CA ALA A 67 -5.48 -10.77 0.11
C ALA A 67 -5.95 -10.50 -1.33
N LEU A 68 -6.47 -9.30 -1.59
CA LEU A 68 -6.93 -8.88 -2.90
C LEU A 68 -5.80 -8.88 -3.95
N ALA A 69 -4.62 -8.40 -3.58
CA ALA A 69 -3.46 -8.36 -4.46
C ALA A 69 -3.01 -9.78 -4.86
N ARG A 70 -3.02 -10.70 -3.89
CA ARG A 70 -2.64 -12.11 -4.08
C ARG A 70 -3.57 -12.84 -5.03
N GLU A 71 -4.88 -12.58 -4.98
CA GLU A 71 -5.86 -13.13 -5.93
C GLU A 71 -5.50 -12.80 -7.39
N GLN A 72 -4.78 -11.70 -7.61
CA GLN A 72 -4.35 -11.27 -8.94
C GLN A 72 -2.85 -11.47 -9.21
N GLY A 73 -2.12 -12.12 -8.28
CA GLY A 73 -0.68 -12.31 -8.39
C GLY A 73 0.12 -11.00 -8.41
N ILE A 74 -0.41 -9.94 -7.81
CA ILE A 74 0.25 -8.64 -7.71
C ILE A 74 0.96 -8.56 -6.35
N PRO A 75 2.28 -8.29 -6.32
CA PRO A 75 2.98 -8.17 -5.05
C PRO A 75 2.57 -6.90 -4.28
N THR A 76 2.67 -6.96 -2.94
CA THR A 76 2.43 -5.82 -2.05
C THR A 76 3.68 -5.35 -1.31
N LEU A 77 3.82 -4.02 -1.22
CA LEU A 77 4.80 -3.33 -0.40
C LEU A 77 4.07 -2.51 0.67
N ILE A 78 4.20 -2.91 1.93
CA ILE A 78 3.57 -2.26 3.06
C ILE A 78 4.59 -1.36 3.78
N ASP A 79 4.31 -0.06 3.85
CA ASP A 79 5.09 0.89 4.63
C ASP A 79 4.61 0.94 6.08
N GLY A 80 5.35 0.29 6.96
CA GLY A 80 5.09 0.16 8.39
C GLY A 80 5.80 1.16 9.28
N ALA A 81 6.38 2.24 8.74
CA ALA A 81 7.16 3.20 9.53
C ALA A 81 6.41 3.81 10.73
N GLN A 82 5.08 3.96 10.62
CA GLN A 82 4.21 4.48 11.69
C GLN A 82 3.47 3.37 12.46
N ALA A 83 3.68 2.10 12.11
CA ALA A 83 2.98 0.97 12.74
C ALA A 83 3.87 0.23 13.75
N ILE A 84 5.11 -0.08 13.36
CA ILE A 84 6.05 -0.80 14.22
C ILE A 84 6.34 0.03 15.48
N GLY A 85 6.29 -0.62 16.64
CA GLY A 85 6.47 0.03 17.95
C GLY A 85 5.21 0.69 18.51
N GLN A 86 4.16 0.90 17.71
CA GLN A 86 2.88 1.45 18.18
C GLN A 86 1.88 0.37 18.58
N PHE A 87 1.86 -0.74 17.86
CA PHE A 87 1.00 -1.90 18.14
C PHE A 87 1.63 -3.21 17.63
N PRO A 88 1.16 -4.38 18.09
CA PRO A 88 1.61 -5.67 17.57
C PRO A 88 1.29 -5.80 16.07
N VAL A 89 2.30 -6.20 15.29
CA VAL A 89 2.18 -6.44 13.84
C VAL A 89 2.53 -7.89 13.56
N ASP A 90 1.58 -8.67 13.04
CA ASP A 90 1.85 -10.03 12.54
C ASP A 90 1.91 -10.03 11.00
N LEU A 91 3.13 -10.18 10.47
CA LEU A 91 3.37 -10.18 9.02
C LEU A 91 2.78 -11.41 8.34
N ARG A 92 2.61 -12.53 9.04
CA ARG A 92 2.00 -13.75 8.49
C ARG A 92 0.49 -13.57 8.34
N GLU A 93 -0.14 -12.90 9.30
CA GLU A 93 -1.55 -12.54 9.22
C GLU A 93 -1.79 -11.56 8.07
N ILE A 94 -0.95 -10.52 7.95
CA ILE A 94 -1.03 -9.55 6.85
C ILE A 94 -0.82 -10.24 5.50
N GLY A 95 0.15 -11.15 5.42
CA GLY A 95 0.43 -11.93 4.21
C GLY A 95 0.87 -11.07 3.03
N CYS A 96 1.67 -10.04 3.30
CA CYS A 96 2.30 -9.16 2.31
C CYS A 96 3.64 -9.71 1.80
N ASP A 97 4.06 -9.27 0.61
CA ASP A 97 5.36 -9.68 0.04
C ASP A 97 6.53 -8.91 0.63
N PHE A 98 6.34 -7.61 0.90
CA PHE A 98 7.36 -6.75 1.48
C PHE A 98 6.75 -5.87 2.58
N TYR A 99 7.48 -5.72 3.69
CA TYR A 99 7.11 -4.83 4.78
C TYR A 99 8.33 -4.01 5.20
N THR A 100 8.22 -2.68 5.17
CA THR A 100 9.30 -1.76 5.55
C THR A 100 9.02 -1.13 6.91
N ALA A 101 10.08 -0.83 7.65
CA ALA A 101 9.99 -0.14 8.93
C ALA A 101 11.23 0.73 9.14
N SER A 102 11.10 1.70 10.04
CA SER A 102 12.21 2.55 10.50
C SER A 102 12.41 2.28 11.99
N GLY A 103 13.66 2.09 12.41
CA GLY A 103 14.05 1.83 13.80
C GLY A 103 15.31 2.60 14.17
#